data_AF-A0A1Q6FXT6-F1
#
_entry.id   AF-A0A1Q6FXT6-F1
#
_cell.length_a   1.000
_cell.length_b   1.000
_cell.length_c   1.000
_cell.angle_alpha   90.00
_cell.angle_beta   90.00
_cell.angle_gamma   90.00
#
_symmetry.space_group_name_H-M   'P 1'
#
loop_
_entity.id
_entity.type
_entity.pdbx_description
1 polymer ?
#
loop_
_entity_poly.entity_id
_entity_poly.type
_entity_poly.pdbx_seq_one_letter_code
_entity_poly.pdbx_strand_id
1 'polypeptide(L)'
;MQNNKSKQNQAKNEILTDWQRIEMVIQQSKLTVNAFARHIGLPRGENLYQIKKGNNGISLDVAKRIVSKFPQVDKLWLLTGDGQMLRDDAPAGPWSHTGTSNSEAFRAWAAVHLLPVFIEKGSPAPATAALDQVDELLEQLAKKGGRQ
;
A
#
# COMPACT_ATOMS: atom_id res chain seq x y z
N MET A 1 18.45 -27.79 16.70
CA MET A 1 17.63 -26.55 16.78
C MET A 1 18.12 -25.60 15.69
N GLN A 2 17.60 -25.74 14.48
CA GLN A 2 17.98 -24.89 13.35
C GLN A 2 16.70 -24.33 12.71
N ASN A 3 16.79 -23.05 12.36
CA ASN A 3 16.01 -22.35 11.33
C ASN A 3 14.58 -21.86 11.63
N ASN A 4 14.50 -20.82 12.47
CA ASN A 4 13.41 -19.81 12.38
C ASN A 4 13.77 -18.62 11.46
N LYS A 5 15.06 -18.40 11.15
CA LYS A 5 15.53 -17.31 10.28
C LYS A 5 15.34 -17.60 8.78
N SER A 6 15.38 -18.86 8.34
CA SER A 6 15.16 -19.21 6.92
C SER A 6 13.71 -19.09 6.46
N LYS A 7 12.73 -19.31 7.35
CA LYS A 7 11.29 -19.14 7.02
C LYS A 7 10.91 -17.68 6.79
N GLN A 8 11.57 -16.74 7.47
CA GLN A 8 11.31 -15.30 7.29
C GLN A 8 11.85 -14.76 5.96
N ASN A 9 12.88 -15.38 5.38
CA ASN A 9 13.47 -14.95 4.11
C ASN A 9 12.81 -15.59 2.87
N GLN A 10 11.90 -16.54 3.05
CA GLN A 10 11.15 -17.18 1.95
C GLN A 10 9.84 -16.45 1.60
N ALA A 11 9.38 -15.53 2.44
CA ALA A 11 8.10 -14.81 2.29
C ALA A 11 8.17 -13.58 1.36
N LYS A 12 9.30 -13.32 0.69
CA LYS A 12 9.53 -12.04 -0.01
C LYS A 12 9.17 -12.01 -1.50
N ASN A 13 8.60 -13.06 -2.10
CA ASN A 13 8.18 -13.04 -3.51
C ASN A 13 7.09 -14.08 -3.85
N GLU A 14 6.15 -14.38 -2.94
CA GLU A 14 4.90 -15.03 -3.37
C GLU A 14 3.89 -13.94 -3.73
N ILE A 15 3.58 -13.84 -5.01
CA ILE A 15 2.48 -13.01 -5.51
C ILE A 15 1.21 -13.50 -4.81
N LEU A 16 0.61 -12.64 -3.98
CA LEU A 16 -0.64 -12.96 -3.30
C LEU A 16 -1.69 -13.32 -4.34
N THR A 17 -2.43 -14.40 -4.12
CA THR A 17 -3.59 -14.75 -4.94
C THR A 17 -4.68 -13.68 -4.81
N ASP A 18 -5.55 -13.62 -5.82
CA ASP A 18 -6.73 -12.75 -5.84
C ASP A 18 -7.59 -12.90 -4.58
N TRP A 19 -7.77 -14.14 -4.09
CA TRP A 19 -8.46 -14.37 -2.83
C TRP A 19 -7.73 -13.77 -1.64
N GLN A 20 -6.42 -13.99 -1.50
CA GLN A 20 -5.65 -13.46 -0.37
C GLN A 20 -5.73 -11.93 -0.31
N ARG A 21 -5.70 -11.26 -1.46
CA ARG A 21 -5.81 -9.79 -1.52
C ARG A 21 -7.19 -9.31 -1.05
N ILE A 22 -8.27 -9.96 -1.49
CA ILE A 22 -9.63 -9.67 -0.98
C ILE A 22 -9.74 -9.99 0.52
N GLU A 23 -9.19 -11.13 0.94
CA GLU A 23 -9.28 -11.62 2.33
C GLU A 23 -8.62 -10.64 3.30
N MET A 24 -7.50 -10.03 2.94
CA MET A 24 -6.87 -8.97 3.73
C MET A 24 -7.79 -7.77 3.94
N VAL A 25 -8.50 -7.32 2.90
CA VAL A 25 -9.48 -6.22 3.02
C VAL A 25 -10.66 -6.63 3.89
N ILE A 26 -11.15 -7.87 3.74
CA ILE A 26 -12.25 -8.40 4.55
C ILE A 26 -11.85 -8.42 6.04
N GLN A 27 -10.65 -8.89 6.37
CA GLN A 27 -10.15 -8.93 7.74
C GLN A 27 -10.06 -7.53 8.35
N GLN A 28 -9.57 -6.53 7.60
CA GLN A 28 -9.55 -5.13 8.05
C GLN A 28 -10.95 -4.58 8.32
N SER A 29 -11.93 -4.93 7.47
CA SER A 29 -13.32 -4.50 7.63
C SER A 29 -14.05 -5.15 8.81
N LYS A 30 -13.51 -6.25 9.36
CA LYS A 30 -14.15 -7.11 10.37
C LYS A 30 -15.52 -7.65 9.95
N LEU A 31 -15.79 -7.70 8.64
CA LEU A 31 -17.02 -8.26 8.08
C LEU A 31 -16.86 -9.74 7.75
N THR A 32 -17.97 -10.48 7.77
CA THR A 32 -18.01 -11.79 7.11
C THR A 32 -17.97 -11.62 5.59
N VAL A 33 -17.56 -12.65 4.85
CA VAL A 33 -17.51 -12.61 3.37
C VAL A 33 -18.84 -12.17 2.75
N ASN A 34 -19.97 -12.69 3.27
CA ASN A 34 -21.30 -12.33 2.78
C ASN A 34 -21.71 -10.89 3.14
N ALA A 35 -21.36 -10.43 4.34
CA ALA A 35 -21.61 -9.05 4.74
C ALA A 35 -20.76 -8.07 3.91
N PHE A 36 -19.49 -8.42 3.68
CA PHE A 36 -18.58 -7.66 2.83
C PHE A 36 -19.09 -7.55 1.39
N ALA A 37 -19.53 -8.65 0.79
CA ALA A 37 -20.09 -8.65 -0.57
C ALA A 37 -21.24 -7.64 -0.71
N ARG A 38 -22.19 -7.66 0.23
CA ARG A 38 -23.29 -6.69 0.26
C ARG A 38 -22.80 -5.27 0.50
N HIS A 39 -21.81 -5.09 1.37
CA HIS A 39 -21.24 -3.78 1.69
C HIS A 39 -20.61 -3.09 0.48
N ILE A 40 -19.92 -3.83 -0.38
CA ILE A 40 -19.35 -3.34 -1.65
C ILE A 40 -20.39 -3.30 -2.79
N GLY A 41 -21.66 -3.61 -2.51
CA GLY A 41 -22.77 -3.52 -3.47
C GLY A 41 -22.91 -4.71 -4.41
N LEU A 42 -22.33 -5.87 -4.08
CA LEU A 42 -22.66 -7.13 -4.75
C LEU A 42 -23.97 -7.70 -4.19
N PRO A 43 -24.80 -8.37 -5.02
CA PRO A 43 -26.07 -8.93 -4.54
C PRO A 43 -25.87 -10.08 -3.54
N ARG A 44 -24.83 -10.91 -3.71
CA ARG A 44 -24.48 -12.06 -2.85
C ARG A 44 -22.97 -12.31 -2.85
N GLY A 45 -22.49 -13.13 -1.92
CA GLY A 45 -21.08 -13.51 -1.80
C GLY A 45 -20.58 -14.56 -2.81
N GLU A 46 -21.43 -15.07 -3.70
CA GLU A 46 -21.07 -16.14 -4.65
C GLU A 46 -19.84 -15.79 -5.48
N ASN A 47 -19.77 -14.56 -6.00
CA ASN A 47 -18.60 -14.10 -6.76
C ASN A 47 -17.30 -14.21 -5.94
N LEU A 48 -17.33 -13.82 -4.66
CA LEU A 48 -16.18 -13.92 -3.76
C LEU A 48 -15.81 -15.37 -3.43
N TYR A 49 -16.80 -16.27 -3.29
CA TYR A 49 -16.53 -17.70 -3.11
C TYR A 49 -15.92 -18.34 -4.35
N GLN A 50 -16.31 -17.93 -5.56
CA GLN A 50 -15.69 -18.40 -6.79
C GLN A 50 -14.25 -17.89 -6.92
N ILE A 51 -13.97 -16.66 -6.49
CA ILE A 51 -12.59 -16.15 -6.38
C ILE A 51 -11.79 -16.94 -5.34
N LYS A 52 -12.40 -17.26 -4.18
CA LYS A 52 -11.78 -18.11 -3.15
C LYS A 52 -11.37 -19.48 -3.67
N LYS A 53 -12.17 -20.05 -4.56
CA LYS A 53 -11.90 -21.36 -5.19
C LYS A 53 -10.89 -21.28 -6.33
N GLY A 54 -10.49 -20.08 -6.77
CA GLY A 54 -9.61 -19.88 -7.91
C GLY A 54 -10.31 -19.95 -9.28
N ASN A 55 -11.64 -20.01 -9.31
CA ASN A 55 -12.41 -20.11 -10.55
C ASN A 55 -12.55 -18.77 -11.27
N ASN A 56 -12.53 -17.67 -10.50
CA ASN A 56 -12.63 -16.31 -10.99
C ASN A 56 -11.48 -15.46 -10.44
N GLY A 57 -11.05 -14.47 -11.22
CA GLY A 57 -10.17 -13.42 -10.72
C GLY A 57 -10.91 -12.17 -10.23
N ILE A 58 -10.17 -11.21 -9.67
CA ILE A 58 -10.69 -9.88 -9.32
C ILE A 58 -10.96 -9.10 -10.60
N SER A 59 -12.24 -8.88 -10.90
CA SER A 59 -12.61 -7.99 -12.00
C SER A 59 -12.38 -6.52 -11.66
N LEU A 60 -12.23 -5.69 -12.69
CA LEU A 60 -12.13 -4.24 -12.54
C LEU A 60 -13.35 -3.63 -11.81
N ASP A 61 -14.55 -4.18 -12.02
CA ASP A 61 -15.76 -3.73 -11.33
C ASP A 61 -15.71 -4.04 -9.83
N VAL A 62 -15.29 -5.26 -9.47
CA VAL A 62 -15.10 -5.65 -8.07
C VAL A 62 -14.05 -4.76 -7.40
N ALA A 63 -12.91 -4.51 -8.05
CA ALA A 63 -11.88 -3.61 -7.52
C ALA A 63 -12.41 -2.17 -7.32
N LYS A 64 -13.15 -1.62 -8.30
CA LYS A 64 -13.79 -0.29 -8.18
C LYS A 64 -14.76 -0.22 -6.99
N ARG A 65 -15.58 -1.25 -6.80
CA ARG A 65 -16.53 -1.34 -5.68
C ARG A 65 -15.84 -1.40 -4.32
N ILE A 66 -14.77 -2.18 -4.21
CA ILE A 66 -13.96 -2.26 -3.00
C ILE A 66 -13.37 -0.89 -2.68
N VAL A 67 -12.67 -0.26 -3.63
CA VAL A 67 -12.02 1.05 -3.42
C VAL A 67 -13.04 2.16 -3.14
N SER A 68 -14.27 2.05 -3.66
CA SER A 68 -15.35 2.99 -3.32
C SER A 68 -15.78 2.93 -1.85
N LYS A 69 -15.58 1.80 -1.15
CA LYS A 69 -15.91 1.64 0.28
C LYS A 69 -14.67 1.70 1.17
N PHE A 70 -13.52 1.36 0.61
CA PHE A 70 -12.21 1.34 1.25
C PHE A 70 -11.23 2.19 0.43
N PRO A 71 -11.37 3.54 0.45
CA PRO A 71 -10.55 4.44 -0.37
C PRO A 71 -9.06 4.40 -0.03
N GLN A 72 -8.71 3.93 1.17
CA GLN A 72 -7.34 3.68 1.58
C GLN A 72 -6.71 2.47 0.88
N VAL A 73 -7.49 1.58 0.24
CA VAL A 73 -6.95 0.42 -0.47
C VAL A 73 -6.55 0.80 -1.88
N ASP A 74 -5.37 0.35 -2.32
CA ASP A 74 -4.89 0.59 -3.67
C ASP A 74 -5.53 -0.38 -4.69
N LYS A 75 -6.05 0.21 -5.78
CA LYS A 75 -6.75 -0.52 -6.83
C LYS A 75 -5.80 -1.37 -7.68
N LEU A 76 -4.59 -0.89 -7.95
CA LEU A 76 -3.60 -1.63 -8.73
C LEU A 76 -3.15 -2.85 -7.95
N TRP A 77 -2.84 -2.67 -6.66
CA TRP A 77 -2.53 -3.79 -5.77
C TRP A 77 -3.64 -4.82 -5.74
N LEU A 78 -4.92 -4.42 -5.66
CA LEU A 78 -6.03 -5.36 -5.75
C LEU A 78 -6.03 -6.18 -7.05
N LEU A 79 -5.71 -5.56 -8.18
CA LEU A 79 -5.80 -6.21 -9.49
C LEU A 79 -4.59 -7.08 -9.83
N THR A 80 -3.38 -6.66 -9.46
CA THR A 80 -2.15 -7.33 -9.89
C THR A 80 -1.39 -7.98 -8.74
N GLY A 81 -1.64 -7.54 -7.50
CA GLY A 81 -0.84 -7.91 -6.33
C GLY A 81 0.48 -7.15 -6.23
N ASP A 82 0.76 -6.23 -7.16
CA ASP A 82 1.96 -5.41 -7.13
C ASP A 82 1.78 -4.19 -6.23
N GLY A 83 2.88 -3.79 -5.57
CA GLY A 83 2.89 -2.62 -4.69
C GLY A 83 2.27 -2.90 -3.32
N GLN A 84 1.70 -1.86 -2.71
CA GLN A 84 1.17 -1.92 -1.36
C GLN A 84 -0.35 -1.94 -1.33
N MET A 85 -0.91 -2.68 -0.37
CA MET A 85 -2.35 -2.72 -0.13
C MET A 85 -2.93 -1.36 0.18
N LEU A 86 -2.26 -0.60 1.05
CA LEU A 86 -2.74 0.70 1.50
C LEU A 86 -2.04 1.79 0.69
N ARG A 87 -2.83 2.79 0.30
CA ARG A 87 -2.30 4.07 -0.16
C ARG A 87 -1.77 4.76 1.10
N ASP A 88 -0.46 4.97 1.19
CA ASP A 88 0.06 5.96 2.13
C ASP A 88 -0.57 7.33 1.82
N ASP A 89 -0.67 8.20 2.83
CA ASP A 89 -1.12 9.60 2.69
C ASP A 89 -0.23 10.45 1.75
N ALA A 90 0.78 9.83 1.14
CA ALA A 90 1.60 10.42 0.11
C ALA A 90 0.73 10.80 -1.10
N PRO A 91 0.91 12.01 -1.66
CA PRO A 91 0.16 12.45 -2.83
C PRO A 91 0.32 11.46 -3.97
N ALA A 92 -0.80 11.08 -4.61
CA ALA A 92 -0.81 10.19 -5.75
C ALA A 92 -0.01 10.82 -6.91
N GLY A 93 1.23 10.38 -7.07
CA GLY A 93 2.14 10.82 -8.14
C GLY A 93 2.50 9.67 -9.08
N PRO A 94 3.27 9.95 -10.16
CA PRO A 94 3.73 8.95 -11.13
C PRO A 94 4.46 7.74 -10.51
N TRP A 95 4.90 7.87 -9.26
CA TRP A 95 5.70 6.93 -8.50
C TRP A 95 4.89 5.95 -7.65
N SER A 96 3.56 6.12 -7.54
CA SER A 96 2.70 5.22 -6.75
C SER A 96 2.56 3.80 -7.33
N HIS A 97 3.22 3.53 -8.45
CA HIS A 97 3.19 2.24 -9.15
C HIS A 97 4.54 1.53 -9.19
N THR A 98 5.60 2.15 -8.63
CA THR A 98 6.87 1.45 -8.43
C THR A 98 6.77 0.63 -7.15
N GLY A 99 7.17 -0.64 -7.16
CA GLY A 99 7.03 -1.59 -6.04
C GLY A 99 7.81 -1.27 -4.75
N THR A 100 8.16 0.00 -4.52
CA THR A 100 8.67 0.55 -3.26
C THR A 100 7.52 1.07 -2.40
N SER A 101 7.74 1.17 -1.09
CA SER A 101 6.78 1.84 -0.21
C SER A 101 6.54 3.26 -0.70
N ASN A 102 5.29 3.71 -0.79
CA ASN A 102 4.98 5.07 -1.25
C ASN A 102 5.77 6.12 -0.43
N SER A 103 6.00 5.84 0.86
CA SER A 103 6.89 6.60 1.73
C SER A 103 8.36 6.70 1.25
N GLU A 104 9.01 5.61 0.81
CA GLU A 104 10.43 5.64 0.39
C GLU A 104 10.63 6.32 -0.96
N ALA A 105 9.72 6.10 -1.91
CA ALA A 105 9.78 6.75 -3.22
C ALA A 105 9.57 8.27 -3.10
N PHE A 106 8.60 8.69 -2.27
CA PHE A 106 8.39 10.10 -1.96
C PHE A 106 9.62 10.73 -1.29
N ARG A 107 10.21 10.04 -0.29
CA ARG A 107 11.42 10.49 0.40
C ARG A 107 12.57 10.76 -0.58
N ALA A 108 12.83 9.80 -1.49
CA ALA A 108 13.88 9.94 -2.49
C ALA A 108 13.63 11.11 -3.45
N TRP A 109 12.41 11.25 -3.98
CA TRP A 109 12.06 12.36 -4.89
C TRP A 109 12.19 13.72 -4.22
N ALA A 110 11.65 13.87 -3.00
CA ALA A 110 11.71 15.11 -2.25
C ALA A 110 13.16 15.47 -1.87
N ALA A 111 13.96 14.48 -1.45
CA ALA A 111 15.37 14.69 -1.15
C ALA A 111 16.17 15.13 -2.39
N VAL A 112 15.90 14.57 -3.57
CA VAL A 112 16.54 15.01 -4.83
C VAL A 112 16.24 16.49 -5.13
N HIS A 113 15.01 16.95 -4.87
CA HIS A 113 14.65 18.36 -5.05
C HIS A 113 15.28 19.30 -4.03
N LEU A 114 15.54 18.81 -2.81
CA LEU A 114 16.20 19.58 -1.75
C LEU A 114 17.73 19.56 -1.86
N LEU A 115 18.30 18.61 -2.61
CA LEU A 115 19.75 18.43 -2.74
C LEU A 115 20.49 19.71 -3.15
N PRO A 116 20.04 20.52 -4.14
CA PRO A 116 20.71 21.76 -4.51
C PRO A 116 20.82 22.76 -3.35
N VAL A 117 19.77 22.86 -2.53
CA VAL A 117 19.73 23.77 -1.36
C VAL A 117 20.82 23.42 -0.34
N PHE A 118 21.06 22.13 -0.11
CA PHE A 118 22.08 21.69 0.84
C PHE A 118 23.49 21.73 0.26
N ILE A 119 23.65 21.58 -1.06
CA ILE A 119 24.93 21.80 -1.75
C ILE A 119 25.32 23.29 -1.64
N GLU A 120 24.41 24.20 -1.94
CA GLU A 120 24.66 25.65 -1.85
C GLU A 120 25.01 26.10 -0.43
N LYS A 121 24.40 25.48 0.58
CA LYS A 121 24.71 25.74 2.00
C LYS A 121 26.04 25.15 2.48
N GLY A 122 26.77 24.43 1.63
CA GLY A 122 28.06 23.82 2.00
C GLY A 122 27.92 22.70 3.02
N SER A 123 26.79 21.98 3.03
CA SER A 123 26.60 20.86 3.95
C SER A 123 27.64 19.76 3.71
N PRO A 124 28.27 19.19 4.76
CA PRO A 124 29.28 18.13 4.61
C PRO A 124 28.71 16.83 4.04
N ALA A 125 27.39 16.61 4.18
CA ALA A 125 26.67 15.46 3.64
C ALA A 125 25.29 15.90 3.10
N PRO A 126 25.22 16.53 1.91
CA PRO A 126 24.01 17.20 1.43
C PRO A 126 22.87 16.23 1.12
N ALA A 127 23.16 15.00 0.67
CA ALA A 127 22.16 13.98 0.42
C ALA A 127 21.50 13.48 1.72
N THR A 128 22.29 13.27 2.77
CA THR A 128 21.80 12.88 4.10
C THR A 128 20.95 13.98 4.70
N ALA A 129 21.42 15.24 4.67
CA ALA A 129 20.67 16.38 5.17
C ALA A 129 19.32 16.58 4.46
N ALA A 130 19.27 16.32 3.15
CA ALA A 130 18.03 16.38 2.38
C ALA A 130 17.03 15.29 2.80
N LEU A 131 17.49 14.05 3.02
CA LEU A 131 16.65 12.96 3.51
C LEU A 131 16.15 13.21 4.93
N ASP A 132 17.04 13.64 5.85
CA ASP A 132 16.69 13.96 7.23
C ASP A 132 15.62 15.05 7.29
N GLN A 133 15.72 16.07 6.43
CA GLN A 133 14.72 17.13 6.36
C GLN A 133 13.35 16.61 5.91
N VAL A 134 13.32 15.69 4.95
CA VAL A 134 12.07 15.08 4.49
C VAL A 134 11.46 14.20 5.59
N ASP A 135 12.28 13.44 6.31
CA ASP A 135 11.84 12.60 7.42
C ASP A 135 11.24 13.44 8.56
N GLU A 136 11.89 14.55 8.91
CA GLU A 136 11.38 15.49 9.89
C GLU A 136 10.01 16.05 9.47
N LEU A 137 9.85 16.44 8.20
CA LEU A 137 8.57 16.94 7.68
C LEU A 137 7.49 15.87 7.73
N LEU A 138 7.80 14.62 7.36
CA LEU A 138 6.86 13.50 7.44
C LEU A 138 6.43 13.23 8.89
N GLU A 139 7.36 13.27 9.85
CA GLU A 139 7.04 13.15 11.27
C GLU A 139 6.13 14.28 11.77
N GLN A 140 6.39 15.53 11.36
CA GLN A 140 5.57 16.67 11.74
C GLN A 140 4.14 16.53 11.21
N LEU A 141 3.98 16.06 9.97
CA LEU A 141 2.67 15.77 9.38
C LEU A 141 1.94 14.66 10.13
N ALA A 142 2.62 13.56 10.45
CA ALA A 142 2.05 12.45 11.23
C ALA A 142 1.58 12.90 12.63
N LYS A 143 2.37 13.74 13.32
CA LYS A 143 2.01 14.32 14.63
C LYS A 143 0.82 15.27 14.55
N LYS A 144 0.57 15.89 13.39
CA LYS A 144 -0.56 16.82 13.16
C LYS A 144 -1.84 16.09 12.76
N GLY A 145 -1.74 14.97 12.04
CA GLY A 145 -2.88 14.13 11.63
C GLY A 145 -3.49 13.31 12.77
N GLY A 146 -2.72 12.97 13.82
CA GLY A 146 -3.22 12.23 15.00
C GLY A 146 -4.03 13.05 16.02
N ARG A 147 -4.31 14.33 15.74
CA ARG A 147 -5.24 15.17 16.51
C ARG A 147 -6.49 15.47 15.69
N GLN A 148 -7.33 14.47 15.47
CA GLN A 148 -8.71 14.64 15.00
C GLN A 148 -9.60 13.65 15.73
#